data_AF-A0A7C3CTT4-F1
#
_entry.id   AF-A0A7C3CTT4-F1
#
_cell.length_a   1.000
_cell.length_b   1.000
_cell.length_c   1.000
_cell.angle_alpha   90.00
_cell.angle_beta   90.00
_cell.angle_gamma   90.00
#
_symmetry.space_group_name_H-M   'P 1'
#
loop_
_entity.id
_entity.type
_entity.pdbx_description
1 polymer ?
#
loop_
_entity_poly.entity_id
_entity_poly.type
_entity_poly.pdbx_seq_one_letter_code
_entity_poly.pdbx_strand_id
1 'polypeptide(L)'
;MSEIYDLLSSDERLGFASYVYFGPSYLGFASTIMAPKAKTFGVFLNDLLEAVGLSEYQIVLHPLLKQSTKSDAMAMEFMGRSVIQITKENAFYEDIRNFFGGTSEEFADVDAFEVIIKPRRRQNIKPAIKKVISSIEDEGLDKMIIRSREEIGGELMDIYLAGKGHVSDVIEKSKEGSIKHQVEEKIKSNSLLKEKIKEHESNDEFEKMEPNAFSGLHNADSWASRLSDL
;
A
#
# COMPACT_ATOMS: atom_id res chain seq x y z
N MET A 1 28.79 13.17 -7.77
CA MET A 1 28.24 12.03 -6.99
C MET A 1 28.82 11.91 -5.56
N SER A 2 29.71 12.80 -5.08
CA SER A 2 30.30 12.67 -3.72
C SER A 2 29.52 13.37 -2.61
N GLU A 3 28.91 14.52 -2.89
CA GLU A 3 28.33 15.39 -1.86
C GLU A 3 27.26 14.71 -1.00
N ILE A 4 26.32 13.96 -1.60
CA ILE A 4 25.25 13.27 -0.84
C ILE A 4 25.81 12.11 0.00
N TYR A 5 26.80 11.37 -0.52
CA TYR A 5 27.43 10.29 0.26
C TYR A 5 28.25 10.83 1.42
N ASP A 6 28.92 11.98 1.21
CA ASP A 6 29.68 12.67 2.24
C ASP A 6 28.73 13.23 3.32
N LEU A 7 27.59 13.82 2.94
CA LEU A 7 26.54 14.32 3.85
C LEU A 7 25.86 13.19 4.65
N LEU A 8 25.62 12.04 4.01
CA LEU A 8 25.09 10.84 4.70
C LEU A 8 26.13 10.24 5.66
N SER A 9 27.41 10.31 5.30
CA SER A 9 28.52 9.80 6.13
C SER A 9 28.85 10.71 7.31
N SER A 10 28.54 12.02 7.20
CA SER A 10 28.66 13.00 8.29
C SER A 10 27.46 13.01 9.25
N ASP A 11 26.49 12.11 9.06
CA ASP A 11 25.25 11.99 9.85
C ASP A 11 24.42 13.29 9.86
N GLU A 12 24.53 14.07 8.78
CA GLU A 12 23.81 15.33 8.65
C GLU A 12 22.32 15.06 8.39
N ARG A 13 21.46 15.73 9.15
CA ARG A 13 20.01 15.48 9.08
C ARG A 13 19.44 16.01 7.76
N LEU A 14 19.15 15.09 6.84
CA LEU A 14 18.34 15.40 5.67
C LEU A 14 16.87 15.61 6.11
N GLY A 15 16.41 16.85 6.04
CA GLY A 15 15.06 17.23 6.48
C GLY A 15 13.95 16.59 5.66
N PHE A 16 14.16 16.46 4.34
CA PHE A 16 13.14 16.08 3.36
C PHE A 16 13.62 14.94 2.46
N ALA A 17 14.04 13.83 3.07
CA ALA A 17 14.55 12.66 2.35
C ALA A 17 13.51 11.55 2.21
N SER A 18 13.55 10.90 1.05
CA SER A 18 12.83 9.65 0.78
C SER A 18 13.84 8.56 0.42
N TYR A 19 13.60 7.38 0.95
CA TYR A 19 14.42 6.20 0.86
C TYR A 19 13.64 5.13 0.11
N VAL A 20 14.24 4.60 -0.94
CA VAL A 20 13.64 3.51 -1.74
C VAL A 20 14.55 2.31 -1.66
N TYR A 21 13.96 1.16 -1.32
CA TYR A 21 14.60 -0.13 -1.40
C TYR A 21 13.95 -0.93 -2.53
N PHE A 22 14.76 -1.47 -3.44
CA PHE A 22 14.29 -2.34 -4.51
C PHE A 22 14.55 -3.80 -4.13
N GLY A 23 13.46 -4.54 -3.87
CA GLY A 23 13.49 -5.99 -3.76
C GLY A 23 13.26 -6.65 -5.13
N PRO A 24 13.30 -8.00 -5.21
CA PRO A 24 13.11 -8.72 -6.47
C PRO A 24 11.74 -8.49 -7.14
N SER A 25 10.67 -8.43 -6.34
CA SER A 25 9.27 -8.34 -6.79
C SER A 25 8.46 -7.29 -6.03
N TYR A 26 9.14 -6.46 -5.24
CA TYR A 26 8.51 -5.42 -4.42
C TYR A 26 9.46 -4.23 -4.27
N LEU A 27 8.92 -3.10 -3.83
CA LEU A 27 9.72 -1.97 -3.36
C LEU A 27 9.33 -1.60 -1.93
N GLY A 28 10.32 -1.23 -1.14
CA GLY A 28 10.14 -0.57 0.15
C GLY A 28 10.27 0.94 -0.02
N PHE A 29 9.36 1.71 0.58
CA PHE A 29 9.41 3.17 0.53
C PHE A 29 9.31 3.74 1.94
N ALA A 30 10.31 4.51 2.35
CA ALA A 30 10.34 5.23 3.61
C ALA A 30 10.60 6.70 3.35
N SER A 31 9.98 7.60 4.11
CA SER A 31 10.17 9.04 3.88
C SER A 31 9.98 9.86 5.14
N THR A 32 10.67 10.98 5.22
CA THR A 32 10.52 11.92 6.33
C THR A 32 9.24 12.74 6.19
N ILE A 33 8.91 13.51 7.23
CA ILE A 33 7.79 14.45 7.19
C ILE A 33 8.07 15.48 6.07
N MET A 34 7.07 15.75 5.23
CA MET A 34 7.13 16.62 4.02
C MET A 34 7.99 16.11 2.85
N ALA A 35 8.65 14.96 2.93
CA ALA A 35 9.37 14.39 1.79
C ALA A 35 8.43 13.77 0.74
N PRO A 36 8.84 13.67 -0.55
CA PRO A 36 8.04 13.05 -1.60
C PRO A 36 7.61 11.62 -1.24
N LYS A 37 6.33 11.29 -1.43
CA LYS A 37 5.76 9.98 -1.06
C LYS A 37 5.79 9.00 -2.23
N ALA A 38 5.53 7.73 -1.95
CA ALA A 38 5.52 6.66 -2.95
C ALA A 38 4.68 6.99 -4.20
N LYS A 39 3.52 7.65 -4.03
CA LYS A 39 2.71 8.11 -5.16
C LYS A 39 3.45 9.08 -6.08
N THR A 40 4.10 10.10 -5.50
CA THR A 40 4.90 11.08 -6.24
C THR A 40 6.09 10.40 -6.92
N PHE A 41 6.70 9.42 -6.25
CA PHE A 41 7.76 8.60 -6.83
C PHE A 41 7.27 7.79 -8.04
N GLY A 42 6.07 7.22 -7.99
CA GLY A 42 5.46 6.54 -9.14
C GLY A 42 5.22 7.48 -10.33
N VAL A 43 4.82 8.73 -10.09
CA VAL A 43 4.72 9.74 -11.17
C VAL A 43 6.10 9.99 -11.77
N PHE A 44 7.10 10.27 -10.93
CA PHE A 44 8.48 10.47 -11.36
C PHE A 44 9.02 9.29 -12.21
N LEU A 45 8.75 8.05 -11.82
CA LEU A 45 9.17 6.88 -12.58
C LEU A 45 8.51 6.81 -13.97
N ASN A 46 7.23 7.21 -14.09
CA ASN A 46 6.54 7.23 -15.38
C ASN A 46 7.05 8.37 -16.27
N ASP A 47 7.27 9.57 -15.71
CA ASP A 47 7.89 10.69 -16.43
C ASP A 47 9.27 10.30 -16.96
N LEU A 48 10.02 9.52 -16.17
CA LEU A 48 11.31 8.97 -16.55
C LEU A 48 11.20 7.94 -17.70
N LEU A 49 10.18 7.07 -17.70
CA LEU A 49 9.93 6.14 -18.80
C LEU A 49 9.60 6.87 -20.11
N GLU A 50 8.76 7.91 -20.03
CA GLU A 50 8.44 8.76 -21.17
C GLU A 50 9.71 9.41 -21.73
N ALA A 51 10.53 9.99 -20.86
CA ALA A 51 11.78 10.65 -21.22
C ALA A 51 12.78 9.72 -21.94
N VAL A 52 12.79 8.41 -21.65
CA VAL A 52 13.69 7.45 -22.30
C VAL A 52 13.04 6.70 -23.48
N GLY A 53 11.86 7.15 -23.92
CA GLY A 53 11.15 6.60 -25.07
C GLY A 53 10.46 5.25 -24.79
N LEU A 54 10.02 5.03 -23.55
CA LEU A 54 9.29 3.83 -23.09
C LEU A 54 7.87 4.18 -22.64
N SER A 55 7.22 5.14 -23.30
CA SER A 55 5.87 5.65 -22.97
C SER A 55 4.76 4.61 -23.04
N GLU A 56 5.00 3.47 -23.70
CA GLU A 56 4.10 2.32 -23.76
C GLU A 56 4.06 1.51 -22.47
N TYR A 57 5.03 1.73 -21.56
CA TYR A 57 5.07 1.11 -20.25
C TYR A 57 4.59 2.09 -19.18
N GLN A 58 3.85 1.55 -18.20
CA GLN A 58 3.42 2.32 -17.03
C GLN A 58 3.76 1.57 -15.75
N ILE A 59 4.43 2.26 -14.83
CA ILE A 59 4.68 1.79 -13.47
C ILE A 59 3.48 2.16 -12.60
N VAL A 60 2.83 1.15 -12.05
CA VAL A 60 1.72 1.30 -11.11
C VAL A 60 2.12 0.70 -9.76
N LEU A 61 2.12 1.53 -8.72
CA LEU A 61 2.47 1.09 -7.37
C LEU A 61 1.22 0.62 -6.63
N HIS A 62 1.14 -0.69 -6.43
CA HIS A 62 0.09 -1.30 -5.63
C HIS A 62 0.61 -1.66 -4.24
N PRO A 63 -0.08 -1.23 -3.17
CA PRO A 63 0.31 -1.61 -1.82
C PRO A 63 0.01 -3.08 -1.53
N LEU A 64 0.94 -3.77 -0.85
CA LEU A 64 0.64 -5.05 -0.21
C LEU A 64 -0.24 -4.82 1.02
N LEU A 65 -1.45 -5.39 1.00
CA LEU A 65 -2.46 -5.22 2.04
C LEU A 65 -2.61 -6.50 2.89
N LYS A 66 -2.77 -6.30 4.19
CA LYS A 66 -3.17 -7.25 5.22
C LYS A 66 -4.67 -7.07 5.44
N GLN A 67 -5.40 -8.18 5.49
CA GLN A 67 -6.79 -8.19 5.95
C GLN A 67 -6.82 -7.67 7.39
N SER A 68 -7.63 -6.64 7.66
CA SER A 68 -7.78 -6.14 9.03
C SER A 68 -8.60 -7.14 9.82
N THR A 69 -8.11 -7.62 10.95
CA THR A 69 -8.93 -8.43 11.87
C THR A 69 -9.93 -7.53 12.60
N LYS A 70 -10.99 -8.11 13.17
CA LYS A 70 -11.90 -7.36 14.07
C LYS A 70 -11.15 -6.72 15.24
N SER A 71 -10.14 -7.40 15.77
CA SER A 71 -9.28 -6.85 16.83
C SER A 71 -8.53 -5.60 16.37
N ASP A 72 -7.92 -5.65 15.18
CA ASP A 72 -7.18 -4.53 14.59
C ASP A 72 -8.09 -3.32 14.38
N ALA A 73 -9.31 -3.55 13.86
CA ALA A 73 -10.32 -2.52 13.74
C ALA A 73 -10.65 -1.90 15.10
N MET A 74 -10.94 -2.73 16.12
CA MET A 74 -11.39 -2.25 17.43
C MET A 74 -10.36 -1.37 18.15
N ALA A 75 -9.07 -1.54 17.86
CA ALA A 75 -7.95 -0.78 18.39
C ALA A 75 -7.75 0.60 17.71
N MET A 76 -8.29 0.83 16.50
CA MET A 76 -8.06 2.09 15.76
C MET A 76 -8.65 3.30 16.47
N GLU A 77 -7.89 4.38 16.66
CA GLU A 77 -8.36 5.63 17.27
C GLU A 77 -9.38 6.37 16.37
N PHE A 78 -9.19 6.30 15.06
CA PHE A 78 -10.03 6.94 14.05
C PHE A 78 -10.42 5.97 12.93
N MET A 79 -11.71 5.96 12.56
CA MET A 79 -12.20 5.23 11.38
C MET A 79 -12.92 6.19 10.43
N GLY A 80 -12.45 6.20 9.19
CA GLY A 80 -13.03 6.92 8.07
C GLY A 80 -13.78 5.96 7.15
N ARG A 81 -13.57 6.04 5.83
CA ARG A 81 -14.29 5.19 4.86
C ARG A 81 -13.95 3.71 5.08
N SER A 82 -14.96 2.88 5.29
CA SER A 82 -14.78 1.44 5.46
C SER A 82 -15.45 0.66 4.33
N VAL A 83 -14.86 -0.47 3.97
CA VAL A 83 -15.39 -1.45 3.02
C VAL A 83 -15.38 -2.81 3.72
N ILE A 84 -16.51 -3.49 3.72
CA ILE A 84 -16.69 -4.82 4.29
C ILE A 84 -17.24 -5.71 3.17
N GLN A 85 -16.55 -6.80 2.86
CA GLN A 85 -17.01 -7.83 1.94
C GLN A 85 -17.58 -8.99 2.75
N ILE A 86 -18.75 -9.46 2.32
CA ILE A 86 -19.52 -10.50 2.98
C ILE A 86 -19.81 -11.56 1.92
N THR A 87 -19.35 -12.79 2.15
CA THR A 87 -19.56 -13.93 1.25
C THR A 87 -20.74 -14.78 1.70
N LYS A 88 -21.09 -15.79 0.88
CA LYS A 88 -22.23 -16.70 1.11
C LYS A 88 -22.14 -17.48 2.43
N GLU A 89 -20.93 -17.66 2.95
CA GLU A 89 -20.67 -18.35 4.21
C GLU A 89 -21.10 -17.53 5.43
N ASN A 90 -21.36 -16.22 5.27
CA ASN A 90 -21.80 -15.35 6.36
C ASN A 90 -23.33 -15.26 6.43
N ALA A 91 -23.90 -15.41 7.62
CA ALA A 91 -25.35 -15.28 7.83
C ALA A 91 -25.93 -13.92 7.37
N PHE A 92 -25.13 -12.85 7.41
CA PHE A 92 -25.56 -11.52 6.95
C PHE A 92 -25.68 -11.43 5.42
N TYR A 93 -25.07 -12.34 4.65
CA TYR A 93 -25.30 -12.45 3.20
C TYR A 93 -26.78 -12.75 2.91
N GLU A 94 -27.34 -13.68 3.69
CA GLU A 94 -28.75 -14.05 3.59
C GLU A 94 -29.67 -12.87 3.92
N ASP A 95 -29.32 -12.09 4.95
CA ASP A 95 -30.07 -10.88 5.31
C ASP A 95 -30.04 -9.83 4.19
N ILE A 96 -28.88 -9.60 3.55
CA ILE A 96 -28.75 -8.66 2.43
C ILE A 96 -29.55 -9.15 1.23
N ARG A 97 -29.45 -10.44 0.89
CA ARG A 97 -30.21 -11.07 -0.20
C ARG A 97 -31.72 -10.91 0.02
N ASN A 98 -32.18 -11.24 1.22
CA ASN A 98 -33.59 -11.11 1.60
C ASN A 98 -34.07 -9.66 1.58
N PHE A 99 -33.23 -8.70 1.96
CA PHE A 99 -33.56 -7.27 1.89
C PHE A 99 -33.85 -6.80 0.47
N PHE A 100 -33.13 -7.33 -0.54
CA PHE A 100 -33.40 -7.07 -1.95
C PHE A 100 -34.54 -7.92 -2.53
N GLY A 101 -35.16 -8.79 -1.73
CA GLY A 101 -36.21 -9.70 -2.18
C GLY A 101 -35.70 -10.82 -3.11
N GLY A 102 -34.40 -11.11 -3.09
CA GLY A 102 -33.77 -12.11 -3.96
C GLY A 102 -33.89 -13.53 -3.43
N THR A 103 -33.97 -14.49 -4.35
CA THR A 103 -33.95 -15.93 -4.06
C THR A 103 -32.54 -16.53 -4.19
N SER A 104 -32.35 -17.77 -3.73
CA SER A 104 -31.01 -18.39 -3.73
C SER A 104 -30.59 -18.77 -5.15
N GLU A 105 -31.58 -19.06 -6.00
CA GLU A 105 -31.40 -19.38 -7.41
C GLU A 105 -30.98 -18.13 -8.20
N GLU A 106 -31.58 -16.97 -7.93
CA GLU A 106 -31.21 -15.70 -8.59
C GLU A 106 -29.83 -15.18 -8.17
N PHE A 107 -29.40 -15.47 -6.94
CA PHE A 107 -28.11 -15.07 -6.39
C PHE A 107 -27.05 -16.18 -6.45
N ALA A 108 -27.33 -17.28 -7.17
CA ALA A 108 -26.43 -18.42 -7.28
C ALA A 108 -25.03 -18.02 -7.81
N ASP A 109 -24.98 -17.08 -8.76
CA ASP A 109 -23.73 -16.58 -9.36
C ASP A 109 -23.15 -15.33 -8.66
N VAL A 110 -23.79 -14.84 -7.58
CA VAL A 110 -23.32 -13.67 -6.83
C VAL A 110 -22.35 -14.12 -5.74
N ASP A 111 -21.06 -13.90 -5.95
CA ASP A 111 -20.00 -14.34 -5.02
C ASP A 111 -20.05 -13.66 -3.64
N ALA A 112 -20.11 -12.32 -3.62
CA ALA A 112 -20.06 -11.54 -2.38
C ALA A 112 -20.77 -10.18 -2.50
N PHE A 113 -21.10 -9.59 -1.35
CA PHE A 113 -21.56 -8.20 -1.23
C PHE A 113 -20.47 -7.31 -0.64
N GLU A 114 -20.22 -6.16 -1.26
CA GLU A 114 -19.37 -5.11 -0.68
C GLU A 114 -20.22 -3.98 -0.06
N VAL A 115 -20.09 -3.79 1.25
CA VAL A 115 -20.73 -2.70 2.00
C VAL A 115 -19.73 -1.58 2.23
N ILE A 116 -20.00 -0.40 1.65
CA ILE A 116 -19.15 0.78 1.77
C ILE A 116 -19.78 1.80 2.72
N ILE A 117 -19.14 2.03 3.87
CA ILE A 117 -19.58 3.00 4.87
C ILE A 117 -18.70 4.23 4.79
N LYS A 118 -19.28 5.38 4.41
CA LYS A 118 -18.53 6.63 4.20
C LYS A 118 -18.82 7.63 5.33
N PRO A 119 -17.79 8.22 5.96
CA PRO A 119 -17.99 9.32 6.88
C PRO A 119 -18.41 10.58 6.12
N ARG A 120 -19.13 11.48 6.80
CA ARG A 120 -19.18 12.89 6.37
C ARG A 120 -17.77 13.48 6.41
N ARG A 121 -17.50 14.54 5.63
CA ARG A 121 -16.16 15.13 5.49
C ARG A 121 -15.47 15.32 6.85
N ARG A 122 -14.27 14.71 7.00
CA ARG A 122 -13.41 14.75 8.19
C ARG A 122 -14.03 14.19 9.49
N GLN A 123 -15.12 13.45 9.42
CA GLN A 123 -15.75 12.85 10.61
C GLN A 123 -15.19 11.46 10.92
N ASN A 124 -15.15 11.14 12.22
CA ASN A 124 -14.81 9.82 12.72
C ASN A 124 -16.09 8.99 12.84
N ILE A 125 -16.21 7.89 12.10
CA ILE A 125 -17.35 6.98 12.16
C ILE A 125 -17.05 5.71 12.97
N LYS A 126 -15.99 5.72 13.79
CA LYS A 126 -15.62 4.59 14.66
C LYS A 126 -16.79 4.00 15.43
N PRO A 127 -17.70 4.76 16.09
CA PRO A 127 -18.82 4.14 16.79
C PRO A 127 -19.75 3.33 15.88
N ALA A 128 -20.02 3.83 14.66
CA ALA A 128 -20.87 3.14 13.69
C ALA A 128 -20.19 1.88 13.15
N ILE A 129 -18.91 1.98 12.78
CA ILE A 129 -18.13 0.84 12.28
C ILE A 129 -17.95 -0.23 13.35
N LYS A 130 -17.68 0.15 14.61
CA LYS A 130 -17.61 -0.81 15.73
C LYS A 130 -18.89 -1.61 15.87
N LYS A 131 -20.05 -0.94 15.78
CA LYS A 131 -21.35 -1.60 15.87
C LYS A 131 -21.54 -2.60 14.74
N VAL A 132 -21.23 -2.21 13.51
CA VAL A 132 -21.33 -3.08 12.32
C VAL A 132 -20.41 -4.29 12.44
N ILE A 133 -19.15 -4.09 12.83
CA ILE A 133 -18.17 -5.18 12.97
C ILE A 133 -18.55 -6.13 14.10
N SER A 134 -19.10 -5.61 15.20
CA SER A 134 -19.55 -6.44 16.32
C SER A 134 -20.82 -7.24 16.04
N SER A 135 -21.61 -6.84 15.04
CA SER A 135 -22.87 -7.53 14.69
C SER A 135 -22.72 -8.57 13.59
N ILE A 136 -21.60 -8.59 12.88
CA ILE A 136 -21.31 -9.57 11.83
C ILE A 136 -20.47 -10.69 12.45
N GLU A 137 -20.71 -11.95 12.11
CA GLU A 137 -19.90 -13.09 12.54
C GLU A 137 -18.53 -13.10 11.83
N ASP A 138 -17.53 -13.83 12.35
CA ASP A 138 -16.19 -13.89 11.73
C ASP A 138 -16.18 -14.78 10.47
N GLU A 139 -17.08 -15.76 10.42
CA GLU A 139 -17.21 -16.71 9.31
C GLU A 139 -17.80 -16.03 8.06
N GLY A 140 -17.16 -16.16 6.90
CA GLY A 140 -17.58 -15.51 5.63
C GLY A 140 -17.27 -14.00 5.50
N LEU A 141 -16.33 -13.49 6.31
CA LEU A 141 -15.82 -12.11 6.21
C LEU A 141 -14.49 -12.05 5.44
N ASP A 142 -14.55 -12.19 4.12
CA ASP A 142 -13.34 -12.32 3.27
C ASP A 142 -12.48 -11.07 3.19
N LYS A 143 -13.06 -9.87 3.35
CA LYS A 143 -12.30 -8.63 3.21
C LYS A 143 -12.89 -7.53 4.08
N MET A 144 -12.10 -7.05 5.04
CA MET A 144 -12.42 -5.87 5.83
C MET A 144 -11.31 -4.83 5.69
N ILE A 145 -11.65 -3.70 5.07
CA ILE A 145 -10.75 -2.58 4.82
C ILE A 145 -11.34 -1.34 5.49
N ILE A 146 -10.68 -0.84 6.53
CA ILE A 146 -11.10 0.37 7.23
C ILE A 146 -10.07 1.47 6.96
N ARG A 147 -10.46 2.52 6.23
CA ARG A 147 -9.58 3.66 5.97
C ARG A 147 -9.66 4.65 7.12
N SER A 148 -8.56 4.89 7.82
CA SER A 148 -8.42 6.07 8.68
C SER A 148 -8.17 7.35 7.85
N ARG A 149 -8.68 8.49 8.38
CA ARG A 149 -8.77 9.88 7.88
C ARG A 149 -8.32 10.15 6.43
N GLU A 150 -9.23 10.66 5.61
CA GLU A 150 -8.97 11.00 4.19
C GLU A 150 -8.55 12.47 3.95
N GLU A 151 -8.36 13.30 4.98
CA GLU A 151 -7.83 14.68 4.80
C GLU A 151 -7.12 15.21 6.04
N ILE A 152 -5.78 15.10 6.05
CA ILE A 152 -4.80 16.17 6.35
C ILE A 152 -3.61 15.85 5.42
N GLY A 153 -2.92 16.88 4.91
CA GLY A 153 -1.86 16.75 3.91
C GLY A 153 -0.83 15.64 4.19
N GLY A 154 -0.04 15.29 3.17
CA GLY A 154 0.89 14.15 3.13
C GLY A 154 1.92 14.03 4.27
N GLU A 155 1.89 14.89 5.28
CA GLU A 155 2.71 14.87 6.49
C GLU A 155 2.32 13.80 7.51
N LEU A 156 1.05 13.37 7.58
CA LEU A 156 0.58 12.37 8.57
C LEU A 156 0.30 10.98 7.97
N MET A 157 0.62 10.76 6.69
CA MET A 157 0.33 9.51 6.00
C MET A 157 1.12 8.32 6.56
N ASP A 158 2.41 8.49 6.84
CA ASP A 158 3.32 7.35 7.05
C ASP A 158 3.17 6.68 8.42
N ILE A 159 2.89 7.44 9.47
CA ILE A 159 2.65 6.88 10.82
C ILE A 159 1.27 6.19 10.90
N TYR A 160 0.32 6.59 10.05
CA TYR A 160 -1.06 6.05 10.05
C TYR A 160 -1.31 4.96 9.00
N LEU A 161 -0.41 4.77 8.02
CA LEU A 161 -0.48 3.71 6.99
C LEU A 161 -0.25 2.30 7.59
N ALA A 162 0.48 2.20 8.70
CA ALA A 162 0.61 0.96 9.48
C ALA A 162 -0.73 0.46 10.05
N GLY A 163 -1.68 1.38 10.29
CA GLY A 163 -3.04 1.04 10.72
C GLY A 163 -4.02 0.71 9.60
N LYS A 164 -3.59 0.68 8.33
CA LYS A 164 -4.45 0.45 7.15
C LYS A 164 -4.25 -0.94 6.52
N GLY A 165 -3.61 -1.85 7.25
CA GLY A 165 -3.25 -3.17 6.75
C GLY A 165 -2.07 -3.15 5.77
N HIS A 166 -1.46 -2.02 5.44
CA HIS A 166 -0.26 -2.05 4.60
C HIS A 166 0.87 -2.79 5.31
N VAL A 167 1.61 -3.62 4.57
CA VAL A 167 2.88 -4.14 5.07
C VAL A 167 3.81 -2.96 5.31
N SER A 168 4.16 -2.72 6.57
CA SER A 168 4.97 -1.59 6.98
C SER A 168 5.73 -1.91 8.26
N ASP A 169 6.75 -1.12 8.56
CA ASP A 169 7.51 -1.16 9.80
C ASP A 169 7.98 0.26 10.15
N VAL A 170 8.37 0.46 11.40
CA VAL A 170 8.84 1.76 11.89
C VAL A 170 10.36 1.83 11.79
N ILE A 171 10.85 2.92 11.21
CA ILE A 171 12.28 3.25 11.17
C ILE A 171 12.51 4.37 12.18
N GLU A 172 13.42 4.15 13.11
CA GLU A 172 13.78 5.13 14.12
C GLU A 172 14.80 6.12 13.53
N LYS A 173 14.40 7.38 13.39
CA LYS A 173 15.28 8.45 12.88
C LYS A 173 16.24 8.97 13.96
N SER A 174 17.06 8.07 14.52
CA SER A 174 18.10 8.44 15.49
C SER A 174 19.36 8.96 14.79
N LYS A 175 19.81 8.28 13.72
CA LYS A 175 20.96 8.64 12.88
C LYS A 175 20.67 8.35 11.41
N GLU A 176 21.02 9.27 10.51
CA GLU A 176 20.78 9.14 9.07
C GLU A 176 21.58 7.96 8.49
N GLY A 177 22.82 7.80 8.93
CA GLY A 177 23.68 6.68 8.52
C GLY A 177 23.14 5.30 8.92
N SER A 178 22.20 5.24 9.89
CA SER A 178 21.60 3.98 10.34
C SER A 178 20.36 3.56 9.53
N ILE A 179 19.77 4.48 8.76
CA ILE A 179 18.48 4.24 8.07
C ILE A 179 18.58 3.05 7.12
N LYS A 180 19.65 2.97 6.32
CA LYS A 180 19.87 1.85 5.40
C LYS A 180 19.88 0.51 6.14
N HIS A 181 20.63 0.43 7.24
CA HIS A 181 20.75 -0.80 8.02
C HIS A 181 19.40 -1.18 8.65
N GLN A 182 18.69 -0.21 9.22
CA GLN A 182 17.35 -0.43 9.76
C GLN A 182 16.38 -0.95 8.69
N VAL A 183 16.34 -0.36 7.50
CA VAL A 183 15.51 -0.83 6.39
C VAL A 183 15.83 -2.29 6.05
N GLU A 184 17.11 -2.64 5.90
CA GLU A 184 17.55 -4.01 5.60
C GLU A 184 17.16 -5.01 6.71
N GLU A 185 17.30 -4.63 7.98
CA GLU A 185 16.91 -5.46 9.12
C GLU A 185 15.39 -5.65 9.22
N LYS A 186 14.62 -4.58 9.04
CA LYS A 186 13.15 -4.65 9.04
C LYS A 186 12.63 -5.52 7.91
N ILE A 187 13.21 -5.41 6.71
CA ILE A 187 12.85 -6.29 5.59
C ILE A 187 13.12 -7.77 5.91
N LYS A 188 14.27 -8.07 6.52
CA LYS A 188 14.63 -9.46 6.89
C LYS A 188 13.74 -10.03 7.98
N SER A 189 13.34 -9.21 8.96
CA SER A 189 12.57 -9.63 10.13
C SER A 189 11.05 -9.59 9.95
N ASN A 190 10.54 -8.84 8.98
CA ASN A 190 9.10 -8.72 8.73
C ASN A 190 8.54 -9.99 8.07
N SER A 191 7.93 -10.86 8.88
CA SER A 191 7.29 -12.10 8.41
C SER A 191 6.09 -11.85 7.51
N LEU A 192 5.30 -10.81 7.81
CA LEU A 192 4.13 -10.41 7.02
C LEU A 192 4.52 -9.98 5.60
N LEU A 193 5.65 -9.30 5.43
CA LEU A 193 6.20 -8.98 4.11
C LEU A 193 6.47 -10.24 3.30
N LYS A 194 7.12 -11.24 3.90
CA LYS A 194 7.44 -12.51 3.22
C LYS A 194 6.17 -13.26 2.80
N GLU A 195 5.15 -13.27 3.67
CA GLU A 195 3.84 -13.85 3.38
C GLU A 195 3.16 -13.16 2.20
N LYS A 196 3.09 -11.82 2.22
CA LYS A 196 2.40 -11.05 1.19
C LYS A 196 3.13 -11.00 -0.16
N ILE A 197 4.47 -11.06 -0.15
CA ILE A 197 5.24 -11.28 -1.39
C ILE A 197 4.86 -12.64 -1.99
N LYS A 198 4.86 -13.71 -1.19
CA LYS A 198 4.51 -15.04 -1.67
C LYS A 198 3.09 -15.09 -2.22
N GLU A 199 2.13 -14.47 -1.54
CA GLU A 199 0.74 -14.35 -2.02
C GLU A 199 0.67 -13.61 -3.36
N HIS A 200 1.37 -12.48 -3.48
CA HIS A 200 1.43 -11.72 -4.72
C HIS A 200 2.05 -12.52 -5.88
N GLU A 201 3.19 -13.17 -5.65
CA GLU A 201 3.90 -13.97 -6.65
C GLU A 201 3.15 -15.27 -7.02
N SER A 202 2.26 -15.75 -6.16
CA SER A 202 1.43 -16.94 -6.41
C SER A 202 0.09 -16.62 -7.07
N ASN A 203 -0.22 -15.34 -7.31
CA ASN A 203 -1.44 -14.94 -7.98
C ASN A 203 -1.33 -15.26 -9.48
N ASP A 204 -2.36 -15.86 -10.08
CA ASP A 204 -2.38 -16.21 -11.51
C ASP A 204 -2.26 -14.98 -12.44
N GLU A 205 -2.60 -13.79 -11.95
CA GLU A 205 -2.40 -12.52 -12.66
C GLU A 205 -0.94 -12.01 -12.62
N PHE A 206 -0.10 -12.58 -11.75
CA PHE A 206 1.31 -12.22 -11.66
C PHE A 206 2.12 -12.93 -12.73
N GLU A 207 2.65 -12.17 -13.68
CA GLU A 207 3.57 -12.68 -14.69
C GLU A 207 4.93 -11.97 -14.59
N LYS A 208 5.98 -12.76 -14.41
CA LYS A 208 7.35 -12.25 -14.48
C LYS A 208 7.78 -12.14 -15.94
N MET A 209 7.86 -10.91 -16.44
CA MET A 209 8.39 -10.61 -17.77
C MET A 209 9.77 -9.95 -17.68
N GLU A 210 10.60 -10.18 -18.70
CA GLU A 210 11.86 -9.44 -18.92
C GLU A 210 11.78 -8.76 -20.29
N PRO A 211 11.12 -7.58 -20.40
CA PRO A 211 10.91 -6.95 -21.68
C PRO A 211 12.24 -6.47 -22.26
N ASN A 212 12.53 -6.85 -23.50
CA ASN A 212 13.74 -6.43 -24.22
C ASN A 212 13.90 -4.89 -24.28
N ALA A 213 12.81 -4.15 -24.17
CA ALA A 213 12.79 -2.68 -24.13
C ALA A 213 13.70 -2.09 -23.02
N PHE A 214 13.88 -2.80 -21.91
CA PHE A 214 14.72 -2.36 -20.78
C PHE A 214 16.19 -2.81 -20.89
N SER A 215 16.53 -3.73 -21.80
CA SER A 215 17.88 -4.34 -21.90
C SER A 215 18.99 -3.32 -22.15
N GLY A 216 18.67 -2.21 -22.80
CA GLY A 216 19.59 -1.12 -23.08
C GLY A 216 19.81 -0.13 -21.94
N LEU A 217 19.08 -0.22 -20.82
CA LEU A 217 19.08 0.81 -19.75
C LEU A 217 19.92 0.40 -18.52
N HIS A 218 20.98 -0.38 -18.71
CA HIS A 218 21.73 -1.00 -17.62
C HIS A 218 22.91 -0.15 -17.08
N ASN A 219 23.24 0.98 -17.70
CA ASN A 219 24.32 1.87 -17.25
C ASN A 219 23.98 3.35 -17.50
N ALA A 220 24.53 4.27 -16.69
CA ALA A 220 24.19 5.69 -16.70
C ALA A 220 24.37 6.37 -18.07
N ASP A 221 25.38 5.97 -18.85
CA ASP A 221 25.64 6.55 -20.19
C ASP A 221 24.51 6.22 -21.17
N SER A 222 23.90 5.04 -21.03
CA SER A 222 22.77 4.60 -21.84
C SER A 222 21.50 5.42 -21.55
N TRP A 223 21.38 5.97 -20.34
CA TRP A 223 20.32 6.92 -19.99
C TRP A 223 20.62 8.31 -20.54
N ALA A 224 21.87 8.79 -20.38
CA ALA A 224 22.27 10.14 -20.77
C ALA A 224 22.05 10.42 -22.28
N SER A 225 22.30 9.42 -23.13
CA SER A 225 22.06 9.52 -24.58
C SER A 225 20.58 9.63 -24.99
N ARG A 226 19.64 9.27 -24.10
CA ARG A 226 18.20 9.37 -24.33
C ARG A 226 17.57 10.58 -23.67
N LEU A 227 18.21 11.10 -22.62
CA LEU A 227 17.79 12.28 -21.88
C LEU A 227 18.40 13.58 -22.43
N SER A 228 19.27 13.52 -23.45
CA SER A 228 19.95 14.69 -24.01
C SER A 228 19.04 15.69 -24.73
N ASP A 229 17.79 15.30 -24.99
CA ASP A 229 16.77 16.12 -25.66
C ASP A 229 15.76 16.78 -24.68
N LEU A 230 16.00 16.67 -23.37
CA LEU A 230 15.23 17.33 -22.29
C LEU A 230 15.83 18.67 -21.84
#